data_AF-A0AB37UIQ9-F1
#
_entry.id   AF-A0AB37UIQ9-F1
#
_cell.length_a   1.000
_cell.length_b   1.000
_cell.length_c   1.000
_cell.angle_alpha   90.00
_cell.angle_beta   90.00
_cell.angle_gamma   90.00
#
_symmetry.space_group_name_H-M   'P 1'
#
loop_
_entity.id
_entity.type
_entity.pdbx_description
1 polymer ?
#
loop_
_entity_poly.entity_id
_entity_poly.type
_entity_poly.pdbx_seq_one_letter_code
_entity_poly.pdbx_strand_id
1 'polypeptide(L)'
;MERTVRTTLTLPSELLEAADRMVSEGKAKSRNEFVAQALRHELATLQRAEIDAALAEMAQDPDYQAEVLRMEAEFAPASWEALSLGASQV
;
A
#
# COMPACT_ATOMS: atom_id res chain seq x y z
N MET A 1 4.43 -5.01 -23.00
CA MET A 1 5.18 -3.74 -23.10
C MET A 1 4.34 -2.65 -22.45
N GLU A 2 4.84 -1.99 -21.40
CA GLU A 2 4.12 -0.84 -20.83
C GLU A 2 4.05 0.29 -21.88
N ARG A 3 2.86 0.85 -22.09
CA ARG A 3 2.65 1.95 -23.05
C ARG A 3 3.02 3.27 -22.37
N THR A 4 4.04 3.96 -22.86
CA THR A 4 4.43 5.27 -22.34
C THR A 4 3.87 6.40 -23.21
N VAL A 5 3.53 7.53 -22.57
CA VAL A 5 3.10 8.75 -23.24
C VAL A 5 4.12 9.84 -22.90
N ARG A 6 4.64 10.54 -23.91
CA ARG A 6 5.57 11.65 -23.69
C ARG A 6 4.77 12.89 -23.30
N THR A 7 5.09 13.44 -22.14
CA THR A 7 4.51 14.67 -21.62
C THR A 7 5.61 15.64 -21.20
N THR A 8 5.29 16.92 -21.10
CA THR A 8 6.21 17.96 -20.61
C THR A 8 5.70 18.48 -19.27
N LEU A 9 6.54 18.44 -18.25
CA LEU A 9 6.22 18.86 -16.89
C LEU A 9 7.14 19.98 -16.46
N THR A 10 6.61 20.95 -15.72
CA THR A 10 7.43 21.93 -15.01
C THR A 10 7.74 21.36 -13.63
N LEU A 11 9.02 21.16 -13.34
CA LEU A 11 9.51 20.64 -12.07
C LEU A 11 10.47 21.64 -11.45
N PRO A 12 10.52 21.75 -10.11
CA PRO A 12 11.57 22.48 -9.43
C PRO A 12 12.96 21.97 -9.83
N SER A 13 13.90 22.89 -10.05
CA SER A 13 15.27 22.59 -10.51
C SER A 13 15.96 21.58 -9.60
N GLU A 14 15.80 21.73 -8.29
CA GLU A 14 16.39 20.91 -7.26
C GLU A 14 15.91 19.45 -7.33
N LEU A 15 14.67 19.20 -7.76
CA LEU A 15 14.16 17.84 -7.94
C LEU A 15 14.76 17.19 -9.19
N LEU A 16 14.94 17.97 -10.26
CA LEU A 16 15.59 17.47 -11.46
C LEU A 16 17.06 17.12 -11.18
N GLU A 17 17.78 17.98 -10.46
CA GLU A 17 19.16 17.74 -10.02
C GLU A 17 19.26 16.50 -9.10
N ALA A 18 18.31 16.32 -8.19
CA ALA A 18 18.27 15.13 -7.34
C ALA A 18 18.05 13.86 -8.17
N ALA A 19 17.12 13.87 -9.12
CA ALA A 19 16.91 12.76 -10.03
C ALA A 19 18.16 12.45 -10.88
N ASP A 20 18.89 13.47 -11.29
CA ASP A 20 20.15 13.33 -12.04
C ASP A 20 21.22 12.62 -11.24
N ARG A 21 21.38 12.98 -9.97
CA ARG A 21 22.30 12.30 -9.07
C ARG A 21 21.95 10.81 -8.95
N MET A 22 20.67 10.48 -8.79
CA MET A 22 20.21 9.08 -8.68
C MET A 22 20.54 8.26 -9.93
N VAL A 23 20.44 8.85 -11.11
CA VAL A 23 20.84 8.20 -12.36
C VAL A 23 22.37 8.07 -12.45
N SER A 24 23.11 9.12 -12.10
CA SER A 24 24.58 9.13 -12.14
C SER A 24 25.21 8.12 -11.17
N GLU A 25 24.56 7.89 -10.03
CA GLU A 25 24.95 6.91 -9.02
C GLU A 25 24.53 5.47 -9.40
N GLY A 26 23.89 5.28 -10.56
CA GLY A 26 23.42 3.98 -11.03
C GLY A 26 22.22 3.41 -10.26
N LYS A 27 21.60 4.22 -9.38
CA LYS A 27 20.42 3.82 -8.59
C LYS A 27 19.12 3.84 -9.41
N ALA A 28 19.11 4.52 -10.54
CA ALA A 28 18.02 4.51 -11.53
C ALA A 28 18.60 4.45 -12.95
N LYS A 29 17.93 3.79 -13.90
CA LYS A 29 18.46 3.67 -15.27
C LYS A 29 18.20 4.93 -16.10
N SER A 30 17.17 5.71 -15.74
CA SER A 30 16.86 6.98 -16.38
C SER A 30 16.01 7.89 -15.48
N ARG A 31 15.99 9.19 -15.79
CA ARG A 31 15.10 10.16 -15.14
C ARG A 31 13.63 9.71 -15.26
N ASN A 32 13.22 9.25 -16.43
CA ASN A 32 11.84 8.83 -16.67
C ASN A 32 11.44 7.63 -15.80
N GLU A 33 12.33 6.65 -15.64
CA GLU A 33 12.09 5.50 -14.76
C GLU A 33 11.97 5.97 -13.31
N PHE A 34 12.88 6.84 -12.85
CA PHE A 34 12.86 7.37 -11.49
C PHE A 34 11.58 8.17 -11.20
N VAL A 35 11.20 9.08 -12.11
CA VAL A 35 9.96 9.86 -12.00
C VAL A 35 8.73 8.96 -12.02
N ALA A 36 8.68 7.96 -12.91
CA ALA A 36 7.57 7.01 -12.95
C ALA A 36 7.49 6.17 -11.66
N GLN A 37 8.63 5.78 -11.08
CA GLN A 37 8.66 5.06 -9.81
C GLN A 37 8.15 5.93 -8.65
N ALA A 38 8.59 7.19 -8.57
CA ALA A 38 8.12 8.13 -7.56
C ALA A 38 6.61 8.35 -7.65
N LEU A 39 6.08 8.54 -8.87
CA LEU A 39 4.63 8.68 -9.09
C LEU A 39 3.86 7.42 -8.70
N ARG A 40 4.35 6.22 -9.03
CA ARG A 40 3.70 4.96 -8.62
C ARG A 40 3.67 4.83 -7.09
N HIS A 41 4.76 5.19 -6.42
CA HIS A 41 4.82 5.16 -4.96
C HIS A 41 3.79 6.10 -4.34
N GLU A 42 3.74 7.36 -4.80
CA GLU A 42 2.78 8.35 -4.31
C GLU A 42 1.34 7.89 -4.52
N LEU A 43 1.01 7.39 -5.71
CA LEU A 43 -0.32 6.86 -6.01
C LEU A 43 -0.69 5.68 -5.10
N ALA A 44 0.24 4.77 -4.82
CA ALA A 44 0.01 3.66 -3.90
C ALA A 44 -0.23 4.15 -2.46
N THR A 45 0.50 5.18 -2.01
CA THR A 45 0.30 5.80 -0.70
C THR A 45 -1.08 6.45 -0.60
N LEU A 46 -1.49 7.21 -1.63
CA LEU A 46 -2.82 7.83 -1.67
C LEU A 46 -3.94 6.79 -1.69
N GLN A 47 -3.81 5.75 -2.53
CA GLN A 47 -4.79 4.66 -2.57
C GLN A 47 -4.90 3.95 -1.23
N ARG A 48 -3.77 3.74 -0.54
CA ARG A 48 -3.78 3.13 0.79
C ARG A 48 -4.49 4.03 1.81
N ALA A 49 -4.22 5.33 1.78
CA ALA A 49 -4.88 6.28 2.66
C ALA A 49 -6.41 6.33 2.43
N GLU A 50 -6.85 6.23 1.18
CA GLU A 50 -8.28 6.15 0.83
C GLU A 50 -8.94 4.88 1.39
N ILE A 51 -8.28 3.73 1.25
CA ILE A 51 -8.75 2.46 1.82
C ILE A 51 -8.81 2.56 3.34
N ASP A 52 -7.75 3.06 3.99
CA ASP A 52 -7.68 3.18 5.43
C ASP A 52 -8.77 4.14 5.95
N ALA A 53 -9.08 5.22 5.22
CA ALA A 53 -10.17 6.14 5.56
C ALA A 53 -11.55 5.46 5.46
N ALA A 54 -11.81 4.72 4.37
CA ALA A 54 -13.06 3.98 4.21
C ALA A 54 -13.25 2.90 5.29
N LEU A 55 -12.16 2.21 5.66
CA LEU A 55 -12.20 1.22 6.76
C LEU A 55 -12.36 1.88 8.13
N ALA A 56 -11.82 3.08 8.35
CA ALA A 56 -11.99 3.80 9.60
C ALA A 56 -13.46 4.19 9.85
N GLU A 57 -14.22 4.49 8.80
CA GLU A 57 -15.66 4.73 8.91
C GLU A 57 -16.40 3.48 9.41
N MET A 58 -16.08 2.31 8.84
CA MET A 58 -16.64 1.03 9.29
C MET A 58 -16.22 0.69 10.73
N ALA A 59 -14.99 1.02 11.12
CA ALA A 59 -14.49 0.80 12.47
C ALA A 59 -15.25 1.62 13.53
N GLN A 60 -16.00 2.66 13.15
CA GLN A 60 -16.85 3.42 14.07
C GLN A 60 -18.34 3.08 13.97
N ASP A 61 -18.71 2.13 13.09
CA ASP A 61 -20.09 1.66 12.95
C ASP A 61 -20.42 0.64 14.06
N PRO A 62 -21.33 0.97 15.01
CA PRO A 62 -21.65 0.09 16.14
C PRO A 62 -22.37 -1.20 15.72
N ASP A 63 -23.17 -1.16 14.65
CA ASP A 63 -23.90 -2.33 14.17
C ASP A 63 -22.92 -3.31 13.50
N TYR A 64 -21.97 -2.78 12.73
CA TYR A 64 -20.87 -3.56 12.19
C TYR A 64 -20.01 -4.19 13.29
N GLN A 65 -19.62 -3.43 14.32
CA GLN A 65 -18.84 -3.96 15.45
C GLN A 65 -19.58 -5.07 16.19
N ALA A 66 -20.89 -4.91 16.43
CA ALA A 66 -21.69 -5.92 17.11
C ALA A 66 -21.75 -7.23 16.30
N GLU A 67 -21.87 -7.12 14.97
CA GLU A 67 -21.85 -8.27 14.07
C GLU A 67 -20.48 -8.97 14.05
N VAL A 68 -19.38 -8.20 13.98
CA VAL A 68 -18.02 -8.75 14.06
C VAL A 68 -17.80 -9.52 15.35
N LEU A 69 -18.20 -8.95 16.50
CA LEU A 69 -18.08 -9.64 17.80
C LEU A 69 -18.91 -10.92 17.87
N ARG A 70 -20.10 -10.91 17.26
CA ARG A 70 -20.94 -12.12 17.16
C ARG A 70 -20.24 -13.20 16.34
N MET A 71 -19.69 -12.84 15.18
CA MET A 71 -18.94 -13.76 14.33
C MET A 71 -17.70 -14.30 15.07
N GLU A 72 -16.90 -13.44 15.71
CA GLU A 72 -15.73 -13.87 16.49
C GLU A 72 -16.11 -14.86 17.59
N ALA A 73 -17.23 -14.63 18.29
CA ALA A 73 -17.72 -15.56 19.31
C ALA A 73 -18.14 -16.92 18.73
N GLU A 74 -18.76 -16.94 17.55
CA GLU A 74 -19.15 -18.15 16.84
C GLU A 74 -17.93 -18.96 16.36
N PHE A 75 -16.89 -18.27 15.87
CA PHE A 75 -15.68 -18.91 15.32
C PHE A 75 -14.59 -19.19 16.35
N ALA A 76 -14.68 -18.66 17.57
CA ALA A 76 -13.67 -18.84 18.62
C ALA A 76 -13.27 -20.32 18.86
N PRO A 77 -14.18 -21.31 18.90
CA PRO A 77 -13.80 -22.71 19.07
C PRO A 77 -12.90 -23.22 17.94
N ALA A 78 -13.26 -22.89 16.69
CA ALA A 78 -12.48 -23.28 15.51
C ALA A 78 -11.09 -22.62 15.49
N SER A 79 -10.97 -21.38 15.97
CA SER A 79 -9.68 -20.71 16.12
C SER A 79 -8.77 -21.42 17.13
N TRP A 80 -9.31 -21.89 18.26
CA TRP A 80 -8.55 -22.67 19.25
C TRP A 80 -8.11 -24.04 18.74
N GLU A 81 -9.00 -24.74 18.02
CA GLU A 81 -8.67 -26.01 17.37
C GLU A 81 -7.56 -25.83 16.33
N ALA A 82 -7.65 -24.79 15.49
CA ALA A 82 -6.63 -24.49 14.49
C ALA A 82 -5.27 -24.16 15.13
N LEU A 83 -5.25 -23.39 16.23
CA LEU A 83 -4.03 -23.10 16.97
C LEU A 83 -3.40 -24.38 17.55
N SER A 84 -4.20 -25.24 18.16
CA SER A 84 -3.74 -26.51 18.74
C SER A 84 -3.16 -27.44 17.67
N LEU A 85 -3.79 -27.52 16.50
CA LEU A 85 -3.33 -28.35 15.38
C LEU A 85 -2.02 -27.81 14.78
N GLY A 86 -1.87 -26.49 14.65
CA GLY A 86 -0.63 -25.86 14.18
C GLY A 86 0.55 -26.06 15.15
N ALA A 87 0.30 -25.97 16.46
CA ALA A 87 1.32 -26.21 17.48
C ALA A 87 1.76 -27.69 17.58
N SER A 88 0.94 -28.62 17.09
CA SER A 88 1.23 -30.06 17.08
C SER A 88 2.02 -30.52 15.85
N GLN A 89 2.23 -29.64 14.87
CA GLN A 89 2.98 -29.91 13.63
C GLN A 89 4.43 -29.37 13.65
N VAL A 90 4.89 -28.88 14.80
CA VAL A 90 6.26 -28.40 15.06
C VAL A 90 6.94 -29.34 16.04
#